data_AF-A0A512RQ20-F1
#
_entry.id   AF-A0A512RQ20-F1
#
_cell.length_a   1.000
_cell.length_b   1.000
_cell.length_c   1.000
_cell.angle_alpha   90.00
_cell.angle_beta   90.00
_cell.angle_gamma   90.00
#
_symmetry.space_group_name_H-M   'P 1'
#
loop_
_entity.id
_entity.type
_entity.pdbx_description
1 polymer ?
#
loop_
_entity_poly.entity_id
_entity_poly.type
_entity_poly.pdbx_seq_one_letter_code
_entity_poly.pdbx_strand_id
1 'polypeptide(L)'
;MRSALEHRKALEQNLQQELELRSRELSAHTLHIIRKNQLLEEVHNKLESMVRDDKRDQKKQLKQLQLQIHHNFNHDQHWDEFRGIFEQVHQSFFDNLKKYCDHLTASDLRLVALLKMNIGSGDIATLLNISQDSLRVVRYRLRKKLNLQQGESLTTFIQSL
;
A
#
# COMPACT_ATOMS: atom_id res chain seq x y z
N MET A 1 18.76 -39.42 -15.02
CA MET A 1 17.31 -39.36 -15.35
C MET A 1 16.45 -38.80 -14.20
N ARG A 2 16.59 -39.27 -12.95
CA ARG A 2 15.87 -38.70 -11.77
C ARG A 2 16.15 -37.22 -11.50
N SER A 3 17.42 -36.81 -11.48
CA SER A 3 17.83 -35.41 -11.24
C SER A 3 17.28 -34.40 -12.26
N ALA A 4 17.15 -34.79 -13.54
CA ALA A 4 16.55 -33.94 -14.57
C ALA A 4 15.02 -33.78 -14.40
N LEU A 5 14.35 -34.85 -13.91
CA LEU A 5 12.93 -34.84 -13.59
C LEU A 5 12.63 -33.97 -12.37
N GLU A 6 13.46 -34.04 -11.33
CA GLU A 6 13.37 -33.20 -10.14
C GLU A 6 13.62 -31.72 -10.46
N HIS A 7 14.66 -31.42 -11.24
CA HIS A 7 14.95 -30.06 -11.69
C HIS A 7 13.78 -29.48 -12.50
N ARG A 8 13.19 -30.27 -13.39
CA ARG A 8 12.04 -29.83 -14.19
C ARG A 8 10.83 -29.53 -13.31
N LYS A 9 10.55 -30.36 -12.31
CA LYS A 9 9.44 -30.19 -11.37
C LYS A 9 9.60 -28.93 -10.51
N ALA A 10 10.83 -28.67 -10.04
CA ALA A 10 11.15 -27.46 -9.28
C ALA A 10 11.01 -26.19 -10.12
N LEU A 11 11.44 -26.22 -11.39
CA LEU A 11 11.27 -25.11 -12.32
C LEU A 11 9.78 -24.81 -12.59
N GLU A 12 8.99 -25.86 -12.80
CA GLU A 12 7.55 -25.76 -13.03
C GLU A 12 6.83 -25.17 -11.81
N GLN A 13 7.21 -25.58 -10.58
CA GLN A 13 6.70 -25.01 -9.34
C GLN A 13 7.07 -23.52 -9.17
N ASN A 14 8.32 -23.14 -9.46
CA ASN A 14 8.73 -21.74 -9.39
C ASN A 14 7.95 -20.87 -10.40
N LEU A 15 7.78 -21.36 -11.62
CA LEU A 15 7.04 -20.65 -12.65
C LEU A 15 5.56 -20.48 -12.27
N GLN A 16 4.96 -21.51 -11.66
CA GLN A 16 3.60 -21.45 -11.14
C GLN A 16 3.45 -20.40 -10.03
N GLN A 17 4.41 -20.35 -9.10
CA GLN A 17 4.43 -19.37 -8.02
C GLN A 17 4.61 -17.94 -8.54
N GLU A 18 5.47 -17.74 -9.54
CA GLU A 18 5.67 -16.44 -10.17
C GLU A 18 4.41 -15.97 -10.89
N LEU A 19 3.72 -16.87 -11.60
CA LEU A 19 2.44 -16.58 -12.24
C LEU A 19 1.35 -16.21 -11.23
N GLU A 20 1.26 -16.92 -10.11
CA GLU A 20 0.32 -16.58 -9.03
C GLU A 20 0.65 -15.24 -8.36
N LEU A 21 1.93 -14.92 -8.19
CA LEU A 21 2.36 -13.62 -7.68
C LEU A 21 1.93 -12.49 -8.64
N ARG A 22 2.25 -12.62 -9.93
CA ARG A 22 1.89 -11.64 -10.96
C ARG A 22 0.38 -11.48 -11.12
N SER A 23 -0.37 -12.58 -11.04
CA SER A 23 -1.84 -12.55 -11.08
C SER A 23 -2.44 -11.77 -9.90
N ARG A 24 -1.87 -11.95 -8.70
CA ARG A 24 -2.27 -11.20 -7.50
C ARG A 24 -1.90 -9.72 -7.58
N GLU A 25 -0.69 -9.39 -8.04
CA GLU A 25 -0.28 -8.00 -8.31
C GLU A 25 -1.24 -7.33 -9.29
N LEU A 26 -1.52 -7.99 -10.41
CA LEU A 26 -2.43 -7.48 -11.43
C LEU A 26 -3.84 -7.25 -10.88
N SER A 27 -4.37 -8.21 -10.12
CA SER A 27 -5.70 -8.11 -9.51
C SER A 27 -5.78 -6.93 -8.53
N ALA A 28 -4.75 -6.72 -7.71
CA ALA A 28 -4.66 -5.58 -6.81
C ALA A 28 -4.60 -4.24 -7.57
N HIS A 29 -3.83 -4.18 -8.65
CA HIS A 29 -3.78 -3.01 -9.53
C HIS A 29 -5.11 -2.74 -10.23
N THR A 30 -5.78 -3.76 -10.77
CA THR A 30 -7.09 -3.64 -11.40
C THR A 30 -8.14 -3.14 -10.41
N LEU A 31 -8.15 -3.67 -9.18
CA LEU A 31 -9.06 -3.20 -8.13
C LEU A 31 -8.80 -1.74 -7.76
N HIS A 32 -7.53 -1.33 -7.70
CA HIS A 32 -7.15 0.06 -7.45
C HIS A 32 -7.66 1.00 -8.57
N ILE A 33 -7.55 0.58 -9.83
CA ILE A 33 -8.04 1.35 -10.99
C ILE A 33 -9.56 1.47 -10.97
N ILE A 34 -10.29 0.37 -10.76
CA ILE A 34 -11.76 0.37 -10.69
C ILE A 34 -12.24 1.36 -9.63
N ARG A 35 -11.62 1.34 -8.44
CA ARG A 35 -11.95 2.25 -7.33
C ARG A 35 -11.64 3.70 -7.64
N LYS A 36 -10.49 3.98 -8.27
CA LYS A 36 -10.15 5.32 -8.73
C LYS A 36 -11.18 5.84 -9.72
N ASN A 37 -11.64 4.99 -10.65
CA ASN A 37 -12.66 5.36 -11.62
C ASN A 37 -14.02 5.64 -10.94
N GLN A 38 -14.43 4.82 -9.97
CA GLN A 38 -15.66 5.06 -9.19
C GLN A 38 -15.59 6.38 -8.41
N LEU A 39 -14.47 6.68 -7.76
CA LEU A 39 -14.28 7.96 -7.07
C LEU A 39 -14.34 9.15 -8.03
N LEU A 40 -13.66 9.04 -9.18
CA LEU A 40 -13.68 10.09 -10.21
C LEU A 40 -15.09 10.31 -10.75
N GLU A 41 -15.87 9.24 -10.94
CA GLU A 41 -17.27 9.31 -11.35
C GLU A 41 -18.14 10.00 -10.30
N GLU A 42 -17.97 9.67 -9.01
CA GLU A 42 -18.70 10.35 -7.92
C GLU A 42 -18.36 11.85 -7.82
N VAL A 43 -17.08 12.19 -7.97
CA VAL A 43 -16.62 13.60 -7.97
C VAL A 43 -17.15 14.32 -9.20
N HIS A 44 -17.08 13.69 -10.37
CA HIS A 44 -17.61 14.22 -11.62
C HIS A 44 -19.10 14.52 -11.51
N ASN A 45 -19.91 13.56 -11.04
CA ASN A 45 -21.36 13.73 -10.91
C ASN A 45 -21.74 14.84 -9.93
N LYS A 46 -20.98 15.01 -8.84
CA LYS A 46 -21.17 16.14 -7.90
C LYS A 46 -20.83 17.47 -8.58
N LEU A 47 -19.70 17.56 -9.29
CA LEU A 47 -19.33 18.77 -10.03
C LEU A 47 -20.35 19.10 -11.12
N GLU A 48 -20.84 18.11 -11.86
CA GLU A 48 -21.86 18.30 -12.89
C GLU A 48 -23.17 18.84 -12.28
N SER A 49 -23.60 18.31 -11.13
CA SER A 49 -24.78 18.82 -10.42
C SER A 49 -24.62 20.27 -9.97
N MET A 50 -23.39 20.66 -9.60
CA MET A 50 -23.06 22.03 -9.22
C MET A 50 -23.04 22.95 -10.44
N VAL A 51 -22.43 22.55 -11.55
CA VAL A 51 -22.43 23.34 -12.81
C VAL A 51 -23.85 23.60 -13.32
N ARG A 52 -24.78 22.67 -13.09
CA ARG A 52 -26.20 22.82 -13.47
C ARG A 52 -27.03 23.68 -12.50
N ASP A 53 -26.52 23.98 -11.29
CA ASP A 53 -27.23 24.78 -10.28
C ASP A 53 -26.98 26.27 -10.52
N ASP A 54 -28.02 27.03 -10.86
CA ASP A 54 -27.96 28.47 -11.24
C ASP A 54 -27.72 29.42 -10.04
N LYS A 55 -27.36 28.86 -8.88
CA LYS A 55 -27.05 29.61 -7.66
C LYS A 55 -25.65 30.22 -7.71
N ARG A 56 -25.56 31.52 -7.41
CA ARG A 56 -24.30 32.29 -7.37
C ARG A 56 -23.31 31.90 -6.25
N ASP A 57 -23.73 31.16 -5.22
CA ASP A 57 -22.84 30.75 -4.13
C ASP A 57 -22.87 29.23 -3.91
N GLN A 58 -21.77 28.59 -4.28
CA GLN A 58 -21.55 27.14 -4.14
C GLN A 58 -20.45 26.80 -3.13
N LYS A 59 -19.98 27.78 -2.34
CA LYS A 59 -18.83 27.62 -1.43
C LYS A 59 -19.02 26.47 -0.44
N LYS A 60 -20.25 26.25 0.04
CA LYS A 60 -20.58 25.16 0.97
C LYS A 60 -20.49 23.78 0.31
N GLN A 61 -21.01 23.64 -0.92
CA GLN A 61 -20.94 22.39 -1.70
C GLN A 61 -19.49 22.07 -2.08
N LEU A 62 -18.70 23.07 -2.50
CA LEU A 62 -17.27 22.91 -2.78
C LEU A 62 -16.50 22.45 -1.53
N LYS A 63 -16.80 23.02 -0.36
CA LYS A 63 -16.18 22.61 0.91
C LYS A 63 -16.57 21.18 1.32
N GLN A 64 -17.80 20.75 1.06
CA GLN A 64 -18.22 19.37 1.26
C GLN A 64 -17.51 18.40 0.31
N LEU A 65 -17.40 18.74 -0.97
CA LEU A 65 -16.67 17.95 -1.96
C LEU A 65 -15.19 17.82 -1.56
N GLN A 66 -14.57 18.92 -1.12
CA GLN A 66 -13.21 18.93 -0.59
C GLN A 66 -13.04 17.98 0.60
N LEU A 67 -13.98 17.99 1.56
CA LEU A 67 -13.95 17.09 2.72
C LEU A 67 -14.18 15.63 2.33
N GLN A 68 -15.02 15.35 1.33
CA GLN A 68 -15.26 13.98 0.85
C GLN A 68 -14.05 13.42 0.10
N ILE A 69 -13.38 14.24 -0.72
CA ILE A 69 -12.09 13.90 -1.31
C ILE A 69 -11.07 13.67 -0.19
N HIS A 70 -11.06 14.53 0.83
CA HIS A 70 -10.18 14.36 2.00
C HIS A 70 -10.44 13.07 2.77
N HIS A 71 -11.71 12.69 2.95
CA HIS A 71 -12.10 11.49 3.67
C HIS A 71 -11.87 10.20 2.86
N ASN A 72 -11.99 10.23 1.54
CA ASN A 72 -11.57 9.12 0.68
C ASN A 72 -10.06 8.88 0.73
N PHE A 73 -9.26 9.87 1.15
CA PHE A 73 -7.86 9.60 1.51
C PHE A 73 -7.71 8.78 2.80
N ASN A 74 -8.75 8.60 3.64
CA ASN A 74 -8.69 7.77 4.85
C ASN A 74 -8.81 6.27 4.53
N HIS A 75 -7.72 5.79 3.93
CA HIS A 75 -7.02 4.49 3.94
C HIS A 75 -7.54 3.24 4.69
N ASP A 76 -8.48 3.28 5.63
CA ASP A 76 -8.63 2.19 6.61
C ASP A 76 -9.29 0.92 6.03
N GLN A 77 -10.33 1.05 5.21
CA GLN A 77 -10.96 -0.11 4.55
C GLN A 77 -10.06 -0.75 3.48
N HIS A 78 -9.30 0.06 2.73
CA HIS A 78 -8.37 -0.43 1.72
C HIS A 78 -7.16 -1.13 2.33
N TRP A 79 -6.80 -0.74 3.55
CA TRP A 79 -5.71 -1.34 4.29
C TRP A 79 -6.01 -2.79 4.67
N ASP A 80 -7.21 -3.10 5.13
CA ASP A 80 -7.54 -4.46 5.58
C ASP A 80 -7.55 -5.47 4.42
N GLU A 81 -8.04 -5.07 3.25
CA GLU A 81 -7.97 -5.91 2.04
C GLU A 81 -6.53 -6.09 1.54
N PHE A 82 -5.77 -4.99 1.46
CA PHE A 82 -4.35 -5.05 1.14
C PHE A 82 -3.62 -5.99 2.10
N ARG A 83 -3.89 -5.85 3.40
CA ARG A 83 -3.28 -6.66 4.45
C ARG A 83 -3.61 -8.14 4.28
N GLY A 84 -4.85 -8.49 3.96
CA GLY A 84 -5.25 -9.87 3.69
C GLY A 84 -4.48 -10.47 2.51
N ILE A 85 -4.33 -9.73 1.41
CA ILE A 85 -3.54 -10.19 0.25
C ILE A 85 -2.05 -10.27 0.61
N PHE A 86 -1.54 -9.27 1.34
CA PHE A 86 -0.15 -9.22 1.77
C PHE A 86 0.20 -10.41 2.67
N GLU A 87 -0.63 -10.75 3.64
CA GLU A 87 -0.41 -11.88 4.57
C GLU A 87 -0.45 -13.24 3.85
N GLN A 88 -1.19 -13.36 2.73
CA GLN A 88 -1.16 -14.56 1.90
C GLN A 88 0.17 -14.75 1.18
N VAL A 89 0.84 -13.66 0.79
CA VAL A 89 2.12 -13.67 0.05
C VAL A 89 3.31 -13.70 1.01
N HIS A 90 3.24 -12.92 2.09
CA HIS A 90 4.27 -12.76 3.11
C HIS A 90 3.80 -13.35 4.43
N GLN A 91 3.60 -14.67 4.42
CA GLN A 91 3.17 -15.40 5.61
C GLN A 91 4.11 -15.14 6.78
N SER A 92 3.55 -14.97 7.97
CA SER A 92 4.29 -14.71 9.22
C SER A 92 5.06 -13.39 9.28
N PHE A 93 5.03 -12.51 8.26
CA PHE A 93 5.80 -11.26 8.29
C PHE A 93 5.37 -10.35 9.44
N PHE A 94 4.07 -10.07 9.57
CA PHE A 94 3.58 -9.23 10.68
C PHE A 94 3.77 -9.89 12.03
N ASP A 95 3.71 -11.22 12.11
CA ASP A 95 3.99 -11.97 13.34
C ASP A 95 5.46 -11.84 13.75
N ASN A 96 6.39 -11.98 12.80
CA ASN A 96 7.81 -11.78 13.03
C ASN A 96 8.08 -10.33 13.44
N LEU A 97 7.53 -9.36 12.71
CA LEU A 97 7.66 -7.95 13.04
C LEU A 97 7.14 -7.64 14.45
N LYS A 98 5.99 -8.21 14.83
CA LYS A 98 5.39 -8.01 16.16
C LYS A 98 6.23 -8.61 17.29
N LYS A 99 6.97 -9.70 17.04
CA LYS A 99 7.95 -10.23 18.01
C LYS A 99 9.12 -9.28 18.25
N TYR A 100 9.49 -8.47 17.26
CA TYR A 100 10.55 -7.46 17.40
C TYR A 100 10.04 -6.13 17.98
N CYS A 101 8.85 -5.68 17.56
CA CYS A 101 8.28 -4.40 17.95
C CYS A 101 6.74 -4.50 17.95
N ASP A 102 6.15 -4.43 19.14
CA ASP A 102 4.71 -4.64 19.37
C ASP A 102 3.85 -3.37 19.34
N HIS A 103 4.48 -2.18 19.36
CA HIS A 103 3.83 -0.87 19.49
C HIS A 103 3.86 -0.05 18.19
N LEU A 104 3.96 -0.73 17.04
CA LEU A 104 3.83 -0.10 15.72
C LEU A 104 2.38 0.32 15.44
N THR A 105 2.20 1.52 14.91
CA THR A 105 0.89 2.04 14.52
C THR A 105 0.46 1.46 13.17
N ALA A 106 -0.83 1.60 12.82
CA ALA A 106 -1.32 1.21 11.50
C ALA A 106 -0.54 1.86 10.34
N SER A 107 -0.12 3.12 10.50
CA SER A 107 0.72 3.82 9.51
C SER A 107 2.12 3.23 9.42
N ASP A 108 2.70 2.78 10.53
CA ASP A 108 4.00 2.09 10.52
C ASP A 108 3.88 0.74 9.80
N LEU A 109 2.81 -0.02 10.08
CA LEU A 109 2.51 -1.30 9.43
C LEU A 109 2.32 -1.17 7.92
N ARG A 110 1.68 -0.09 7.46
CA ARG A 110 1.58 0.26 6.03
C ARG A 110 2.96 0.47 5.41
N LEU A 111 3.80 1.28 6.06
CA LEU A 111 5.13 1.58 5.54
C LEU A 111 6.00 0.32 5.45
N VAL A 112 6.07 -0.51 6.49
CA VAL A 112 6.87 -1.75 6.47
C VAL A 112 6.39 -2.75 5.41
N ALA A 113 5.08 -2.86 5.18
CA ALA A 113 4.55 -3.72 4.13
C ALA A 113 5.01 -3.25 2.73
N LEU A 114 4.90 -1.95 2.46
CA LEU A 114 5.39 -1.36 1.20
C LEU A 114 6.91 -1.52 1.03
N LEU A 115 7.68 -1.45 2.12
CA LEU A 115 9.11 -1.72 2.11
C LEU A 115 9.44 -3.20 1.86
N LYS A 116 8.64 -4.12 2.41
CA LYS A 116 8.79 -5.56 2.19
C LYS A 116 8.51 -5.93 0.74
N MET A 117 7.55 -5.25 0.10
CA MET A 117 7.26 -5.37 -1.33
C MET A 117 8.28 -4.66 -2.24
N ASN A 118 9.37 -4.11 -1.68
CA ASN A 118 10.44 -3.44 -2.43
C ASN A 118 9.96 -2.25 -3.29
N ILE A 119 8.93 -1.54 -2.84
CA ILE A 119 8.40 -0.36 -3.54
C ILE A 119 9.36 0.83 -3.41
N GLY A 120 9.54 1.59 -4.49
CA GLY A 120 10.40 2.77 -4.53
C GLY A 120 9.90 3.91 -3.65
N SER A 121 10.81 4.74 -3.11
CA SER A 121 10.43 5.80 -2.16
C SER A 121 9.48 6.86 -2.76
N GLY A 122 9.57 7.15 -4.06
CA GLY A 122 8.63 8.05 -4.75
C GLY A 122 7.21 7.49 -4.80
N ASP A 123 7.10 6.20 -5.09
CA ASP A 123 5.82 5.50 -5.14
C ASP A 123 5.23 5.31 -3.73
N ILE A 124 6.07 5.00 -2.74
CA ILE A 124 5.64 4.96 -1.32
C ILE A 124 5.07 6.31 -0.88
N ALA A 125 5.73 7.42 -1.22
CA ALA A 125 5.24 8.75 -0.88
C ALA A 125 3.87 9.03 -1.52
N THR A 126 3.70 8.61 -2.78
CA THR A 126 2.43 8.71 -3.52
C THR A 126 1.34 7.85 -2.90
N LEU A 127 1.64 6.58 -2.60
CA LEU A 127 0.70 5.61 -2.01
C LEU A 127 0.25 6.02 -0.61
N LEU A 128 1.16 6.56 0.20
CA LEU A 128 0.85 7.08 1.55
C LEU A 128 0.30 8.51 1.53
N ASN A 129 0.20 9.14 0.35
CA ASN A 129 -0.24 10.53 0.16
C ASN A 129 0.53 11.54 1.04
N ILE A 130 1.87 11.44 1.05
CA ILE A 130 2.77 12.35 1.79
C ILE A 130 3.89 12.87 0.88
N SER A 131 4.55 13.95 1.27
CA SER A 131 5.74 14.43 0.54
C SER A 131 6.94 13.49 0.74
N GLN A 132 7.91 13.52 -0.18
CA GLN A 132 9.16 12.77 -0.02
C GLN A 132 9.91 13.15 1.26
N ASP A 133 9.90 14.43 1.65
CA ASP A 133 10.51 14.89 2.90
C ASP A 133 9.79 14.31 4.12
N SER A 134 8.45 14.28 4.08
CA SER A 134 7.64 13.63 5.13
C SER A 134 7.96 12.15 5.22
N LEU A 135 8.13 11.46 4.09
CA LEU A 135 8.52 10.06 4.06
C LEU A 135 9.89 9.83 4.72
N ARG A 136 10.88 10.70 4.51
CA ARG A 136 12.18 10.61 5.20
C ARG A 136 12.02 10.69 6.72
N VAL A 137 11.19 11.61 7.20
CA VAL A 137 10.89 11.77 8.63
C VAL A 137 10.14 10.56 9.20
N VAL A 138 9.17 10.00 8.47
CA VAL A 138 8.47 8.76 8.88
C VAL A 138 9.45 7.59 8.94
N ARG A 139 10.31 7.39 7.94
CA ARG A 139 11.36 6.34 7.95
C ARG A 139 12.31 6.49 9.12
N TYR A 140 12.74 7.72 9.42
CA TYR A 140 13.60 7.99 10.58
C TYR A 140 12.93 7.59 11.90
N ARG A 141 11.66 7.96 12.08
CA ARG A 141 10.87 7.57 13.26
C ARG A 141 10.70 6.06 13.36
N LEU A 142 10.42 5.39 12.24
CA LEU A 142 10.28 3.94 12.18
C LEU A 142 11.59 3.23 12.57
N ARG A 143 12.75 3.71 12.08
CA ARG A 143 14.06 3.19 12.51
C ARG A 143 14.26 3.23 14.02
N LYS A 144 13.86 4.35 14.65
CA LYS A 144 13.95 4.50 16.11
C LYS A 144 13.04 3.51 16.84
N LYS A 145 11.79 3.33 16.38
CA LYS A 145 10.86 2.34 16.95
C LYS A 145 11.39 0.91 16.84
N LEU A 146 12.08 0.61 15.75
CA LEU A 146 12.72 -0.69 15.50
C LEU A 146 14.11 -0.83 16.14
N ASN A 147 14.57 0.16 16.91
CA ASN A 147 15.88 0.18 17.56
C ASN A 147 17.07 -0.10 16.63
N LEU A 148 17.00 0.36 15.38
CA LEU A 148 18.07 0.16 14.40
C LEU A 148 19.28 1.07 14.69
N GLN A 149 20.47 0.47 14.69
CA GLN A 149 21.74 1.14 14.91
C GLN A 149 22.10 2.08 13.74
N GLN A 150 23.05 2.97 14.00
CA GLN A 150 23.59 3.85 12.97
C GLN A 150 24.30 3.03 11.89
N GLY A 151 23.98 3.28 10.61
CA GLY A 151 24.52 2.53 9.48
C GLY A 151 23.70 1.31 9.06
N GLU A 152 22.82 0.78 9.92
CA GLU A 152 21.91 -0.31 9.52
C GLU A 152 20.90 0.18 8.49
N SER A 153 20.58 -0.62 7.48
CA SER A 153 19.57 -0.27 6.48
C SER A 153 18.19 -0.71 6.93
N LEU A 154 17.23 0.24 7.00
CA LEU A 154 15.83 -0.07 7.32
C LEU A 154 15.27 -1.08 6.32
N THR A 155 15.55 -0.88 5.02
CA THR A 155 15.04 -1.77 3.98
C THR A 155 15.62 -3.17 4.14
N THR A 156 16.93 -3.30 4.40
CA THR A 156 17.58 -4.61 4.59
C THR A 156 17.03 -5.33 5.82
N PHE A 157 16.82 -4.62 6.92
CA PHE A 157 16.20 -5.18 8.12
C PHE A 157 14.80 -5.73 7.81
N ILE A 158 13.93 -4.93 7.18
CA ILE A 158 12.57 -5.35 6.81
C ILE A 158 12.60 -6.55 5.86
N GLN A 159 13.55 -6.62 4.94
CA GLN A 159 13.69 -7.77 4.05
C GLN A 159 14.09 -9.05 4.76
N SER A 160 14.79 -8.96 5.91
CA SER A 160 15.21 -10.12 6.70
C SER A 160 14.12 -10.74 7.59
N LEU A 161 13.01 -10.01 7.82
CA LEU A 161 11.84 -10.47 8.59
C LEU A 161 10.92 -11.39 7.77
#